data_AF-A0A530R1U3-F1
#
_entry.id   AF-A0A530R1U3-F1
#
_cell.length_a   1.000
_cell.length_b   1.000
_cell.length_c   1.000
_cell.angle_alpha   90.00
_cell.angle_beta   90.00
_cell.angle_gamma   90.00
#
_symmetry.space_group_name_H-M   'P 1'
#
loop_
_entity.id
_entity.type
_entity.pdbx_description
1 polymer ?
#
loop_
_entity_poly.entity_id
_entity_poly.type
_entity_poly.pdbx_seq_one_letter_code
_entity_poly.pdbx_strand_id
1 'polypeptide(L)'
;SCFNWRRYEGDPYGISPTIEALTTVREENAVRRSGLRALQQVTDPATASKARLDYVPVLNPGENYPGLIDDQGRPLIAPIATGQNPTYAFSYAESRAEEIRDMMFVNLFQTLVQNPQMTATEALIRQEEKGALLGPSGSIIQAGFASNLDRELGILEDKGLYEEDSRFLPPASLAGKAVRPTFTGPLDVLRRSAEARDTIQVVTTAMQMAQFDASVMDNIDGDEALKIVQSAGRSPQRIFRRQDEVAGIRDARAKALAAQAGMAAIANAGKVAKDAVPAAVQARDSGLLDSLGGLMSQGGEGGA
;
A
#
# COMPACT_ATOMS: atom_id res chain seq x y z
N SER A 1 0.73 -26.97 1.07
CA SER A 1 -0.14 -25.95 1.70
C SER A 1 -1.38 -25.80 0.84
N CYS A 2 -2.55 -25.65 1.45
CA CYS A 2 -3.78 -25.37 0.71
C CYS A 2 -4.11 -23.89 0.94
N PHE A 3 -4.49 -23.16 -0.11
CA PHE A 3 -4.96 -21.80 0.02
C PHE A 3 -6.26 -21.77 0.82
N ASN A 4 -6.28 -20.98 1.89
CA ASN A 4 -7.47 -20.74 2.70
C ASN A 4 -7.73 -19.23 2.70
N TRP A 5 -8.98 -18.84 2.47
CA TRP A 5 -9.39 -17.44 2.55
C TRP A 5 -9.26 -16.92 3.98
N ARG A 6 -9.83 -17.63 4.94
CA ARG A 6 -9.70 -17.34 6.37
C ARG A 6 -9.64 -18.64 7.15
N ARG A 7 -8.94 -18.63 8.30
CA ARG A 7 -8.90 -19.77 9.22
C ARG A 7 -9.03 -19.26 10.65
N TYR A 8 -9.91 -19.86 11.43
CA TYR A 8 -9.97 -19.60 12.87
C TYR A 8 -8.93 -20.45 13.59
N GLU A 9 -8.43 -19.93 14.71
CA GLU A 9 -7.48 -20.66 15.53
C GLU A 9 -8.10 -21.97 16.03
N GLY A 10 -7.42 -23.09 15.82
CA GLY A 10 -7.90 -24.42 16.18
C GLY A 10 -8.79 -25.13 15.14
N ASP A 11 -9.27 -24.44 14.09
CA ASP A 11 -10.06 -25.08 13.03
C ASP A 11 -9.14 -25.71 11.97
N PRO A 12 -9.29 -26.99 11.57
CA PRO A 12 -8.55 -27.57 10.45
C PRO A 12 -8.93 -26.99 9.07
N TYR A 13 -10.10 -26.39 8.90
CA TYR A 13 -10.63 -25.95 7.61
C TYR A 13 -10.62 -24.44 7.41
N GLY A 14 -10.56 -24.03 6.15
CA GLY A 14 -10.72 -22.65 5.74
C GLY A 14 -12.19 -22.26 5.56
N ILE A 15 -12.50 -21.00 5.83
CA ILE A 15 -13.82 -20.41 5.66
C ILE A 15 -13.79 -19.44 4.49
N SER A 16 -14.78 -19.53 3.60
CA SER A 16 -14.94 -18.63 2.46
C SER A 16 -15.81 -17.42 2.82
N PRO A 17 -15.69 -16.30 2.09
CA PRO A 17 -16.59 -15.14 2.26
C PRO A 17 -18.06 -15.52 2.13
N THR A 18 -18.36 -16.51 1.29
CA THR A 18 -19.72 -17.01 1.08
C THR A 18 -20.27 -17.74 2.28
N ILE A 19 -19.42 -18.46 3.04
CA ILE A 19 -19.82 -19.10 4.29
C ILE A 19 -20.13 -18.02 5.34
N GLU A 20 -19.32 -16.96 5.42
CA GLU A 20 -19.59 -15.82 6.29
C GLU A 20 -20.92 -15.12 5.93
N ALA A 21 -21.23 -14.98 4.64
CA ALA A 21 -22.48 -14.37 4.16
C ALA A 21 -23.71 -15.31 4.18
N LEU A 22 -23.54 -16.58 4.53
CA LEU A 22 -24.59 -17.60 4.35
C LEU A 22 -25.86 -17.31 5.16
N THR A 23 -25.71 -16.74 6.36
CA THR A 23 -26.83 -16.35 7.22
C THR A 23 -27.68 -15.26 6.54
N THR A 24 -27.03 -14.20 6.05
CA THR A 24 -27.67 -13.07 5.36
C THR A 24 -28.33 -13.53 4.06
N VAL A 25 -27.68 -14.43 3.30
CA VAL A 25 -28.26 -15.02 2.08
C VAL A 25 -29.52 -15.82 2.40
N ARG A 26 -29.54 -16.63 3.46
CA ARG A 26 -30.72 -17.40 3.86
C ARG A 26 -31.87 -16.49 4.30
N GLU A 27 -31.54 -15.42 5.02
CA GLU A 27 -32.50 -14.43 5.46
C GLU A 27 -33.15 -13.68 4.29
N GLU A 28 -32.36 -13.17 3.35
CA GLU A 28 -32.87 -12.49 2.14
C GLU A 28 -33.81 -13.40 1.35
N ASN A 29 -33.42 -14.66 1.14
CA ASN A 29 -34.24 -15.64 0.43
C ASN A 29 -35.58 -15.92 1.15
N ALA A 30 -35.58 -15.95 2.48
CA ALA A 30 -36.79 -16.16 3.27
C ALA A 30 -37.74 -14.94 3.20
N VAL A 31 -37.20 -13.73 3.30
CA VAL A 31 -37.98 -12.48 3.17
C VAL A 31 -38.54 -12.36 1.76
N ARG A 32 -37.73 -12.59 0.73
CA ARG A 32 -38.16 -12.52 -0.67
C ARG A 32 -39.28 -13.52 -0.97
N ARG A 33 -39.18 -14.75 -0.45
CA ARG A 33 -40.24 -15.75 -0.58
C ARG A 33 -41.55 -15.30 0.07
N SER A 34 -41.48 -14.66 1.23
CA SER A 34 -42.66 -14.16 1.95
C SER A 34 -43.25 -12.92 1.27
N GLY A 35 -42.40 -12.01 0.79
CA GLY A 35 -42.80 -10.84 0.01
C GLY A 35 -43.49 -11.21 -1.30
N LEU A 36 -43.00 -12.24 -2.00
CA LEU A 36 -43.66 -12.78 -3.20
C LEU A 36 -45.04 -13.37 -2.91
N ARG A 37 -45.22 -14.06 -1.77
CA ARG A 37 -46.54 -14.55 -1.35
C ARG A 37 -47.50 -13.41 -1.03
N ALA A 38 -47.02 -12.37 -0.36
CA ALA A 38 -47.84 -11.19 -0.08
C ALA A 38 -48.20 -10.44 -1.38
N LEU A 39 -47.27 -10.34 -2.33
CA LEU A 39 -47.55 -9.76 -3.65
C LEU A 39 -48.61 -10.57 -4.40
N GLN A 40 -48.52 -11.91 -4.37
CA GLN A 40 -49.54 -12.79 -4.93
C GLN A 40 -50.91 -12.55 -4.30
N GLN A 41 -50.99 -12.35 -2.98
CA GLN A 41 -52.25 -12.05 -2.30
C GLN A 41 -52.80 -10.65 -2.61
N VAL A 42 -51.97 -9.72 -3.07
CA VAL A 42 -52.43 -8.40 -3.57
C VAL A 42 -52.97 -8.52 -4.99
N THR A 43 -52.30 -9.30 -5.86
CA THR A 43 -52.72 -9.48 -7.26
C THR A 43 -53.87 -10.47 -7.43
N ASP A 44 -53.91 -11.50 -6.59
CA ASP A 44 -54.87 -12.59 -6.56
C ASP A 44 -55.29 -12.86 -5.10
N PRO A 45 -56.09 -11.96 -4.50
CA PRO A 45 -56.55 -12.13 -3.13
C PRO A 45 -57.53 -13.30 -3.03
N ALA A 46 -57.42 -14.06 -1.94
CA ALA A 46 -58.46 -15.02 -1.58
C ALA A 46 -59.81 -14.30 -1.45
N THR A 47 -60.88 -14.91 -1.94
CA THR A 47 -62.23 -14.35 -1.88
C THR A 47 -63.02 -14.97 -0.74
N ALA A 48 -63.82 -14.14 -0.05
CA ALA A 48 -64.81 -14.57 0.92
C ALA A 48 -66.19 -14.56 0.28
N SER A 49 -66.98 -15.60 0.54
CA SER A 49 -68.36 -15.74 0.09
C SER A 49 -69.25 -16.25 1.21
N LYS A 50 -70.57 -16.16 1.04
CA LYS A 50 -71.54 -16.78 1.98
C LYS A 50 -71.39 -18.30 1.96
N ALA A 51 -71.60 -18.95 3.12
CA ALA A 51 -71.40 -20.39 3.30
C ALA A 51 -72.29 -21.29 2.40
N ARG A 52 -73.41 -20.77 1.90
CA ARG A 52 -74.24 -21.42 0.88
C ARG A 52 -74.47 -20.42 -0.24
N LEU A 53 -73.86 -20.69 -1.40
CA LEU A 53 -74.22 -20.08 -2.68
C LEU A 53 -75.11 -21.07 -3.42
N ASP A 54 -76.24 -20.60 -3.93
CA ASP A 54 -77.13 -21.43 -4.74
C ASP A 54 -76.52 -21.76 -6.12
N TYR A 55 -75.49 -21.00 -6.54
CA TYR A 55 -74.72 -21.19 -7.76
C TYR A 55 -73.31 -20.60 -7.59
N VAL A 56 -72.27 -21.27 -8.11
CA VAL A 56 -70.89 -20.75 -8.14
C VAL A 56 -70.66 -20.08 -9.50
N PRO A 57 -70.50 -18.75 -9.57
CA PRO A 57 -70.22 -18.06 -10.83
C PRO A 57 -68.80 -18.36 -11.33
N VAL A 58 -68.67 -18.52 -12.65
CA VAL A 58 -67.38 -18.71 -13.32
C VAL A 58 -66.70 -17.34 -13.42
N LEU A 59 -65.58 -17.12 -12.75
CA LEU A 59 -64.93 -15.80 -12.65
C LEU A 59 -64.01 -15.47 -13.86
N ASN A 60 -64.55 -15.53 -15.08
CA ASN A 60 -63.84 -15.10 -16.29
C ASN A 60 -63.65 -13.57 -16.36
N PRO A 61 -62.50 -13.07 -16.86
CA PRO A 61 -62.34 -11.63 -17.11
C PRO A 61 -63.36 -11.09 -18.12
N GLY A 62 -64.10 -10.04 -17.75
CA GLY A 62 -65.02 -9.30 -18.64
C GLY A 62 -66.46 -9.81 -18.72
N GLU A 63 -66.81 -10.88 -18.00
CA GLU A 63 -68.17 -11.42 -17.96
C GLU A 63 -69.04 -10.69 -16.91
N ASN A 64 -70.34 -10.56 -17.19
CA ASN A 64 -71.31 -10.01 -16.25
C ASN A 64 -71.85 -11.13 -15.33
N TYR A 65 -71.95 -10.87 -14.03
CA TYR A 65 -72.38 -11.85 -13.04
C TYR A 65 -73.69 -11.45 -12.34
N PRO A 66 -74.85 -11.86 -12.88
CA PRO A 66 -76.13 -11.63 -12.23
C PRO A 66 -76.18 -12.27 -10.84
N GLY A 67 -76.71 -11.55 -9.84
CA GLY A 67 -76.92 -12.08 -8.49
C GLY A 67 -75.70 -12.06 -7.56
N LEU A 68 -74.57 -11.46 -7.97
CA LEU A 68 -73.41 -11.25 -7.09
C LEU A 68 -73.47 -9.97 -6.25
N ILE A 69 -74.54 -9.20 -6.35
CA ILE A 69 -74.77 -7.98 -5.58
C ILE A 69 -76.07 -8.18 -4.79
N ASP A 70 -76.06 -7.86 -3.49
CA ASP A 70 -77.26 -7.90 -2.65
C ASP A 70 -78.20 -6.71 -2.92
N ASP A 71 -79.41 -6.76 -2.35
CA ASP A 71 -80.42 -5.71 -2.52
C ASP A 71 -79.95 -4.34 -1.97
N GLN A 72 -78.90 -4.32 -1.14
CA GLN A 72 -78.26 -3.11 -0.62
C GLN A 72 -77.06 -2.63 -1.46
N GLY A 73 -76.77 -3.28 -2.59
CA GLY A 73 -75.69 -2.90 -3.49
C GLY A 73 -74.30 -3.39 -3.08
N ARG A 74 -74.18 -4.33 -2.13
CA ARG A 74 -72.90 -4.88 -1.67
C ARG A 74 -72.56 -6.19 -2.39
N PRO A 75 -71.27 -6.43 -2.73
CA PRO A 75 -70.87 -7.67 -3.36
C PRO A 75 -70.99 -8.87 -2.40
N LEU A 76 -71.55 -9.99 -2.89
CA LEU A 76 -71.68 -11.24 -2.15
C LEU A 76 -70.38 -12.06 -2.10
N ILE A 77 -69.48 -11.83 -3.06
CA ILE A 77 -68.11 -12.32 -3.06
C ILE A 77 -67.18 -11.11 -3.00
N ALA A 78 -66.37 -11.02 -1.95
CA ALA A 78 -65.44 -9.91 -1.76
C ALA A 78 -64.03 -10.43 -1.49
N PRO A 79 -62.97 -9.76 -1.97
CA PRO A 79 -61.61 -10.13 -1.64
C PRO A 79 -61.35 -9.95 -0.14
N ILE A 80 -60.62 -10.89 0.46
CA ILE A 80 -60.13 -10.79 1.82
C ILE A 80 -58.93 -9.84 1.82
N ALA A 81 -59.23 -8.55 2.02
CA ALA A 81 -58.20 -7.52 2.13
C ALA A 81 -57.58 -7.54 3.54
N THR A 82 -56.42 -8.17 3.67
CA THR A 82 -55.70 -8.26 4.96
C THR A 82 -54.80 -7.04 5.24
N GLY A 83 -54.85 -5.99 4.41
CA GLY A 83 -54.02 -4.78 4.58
C GLY A 83 -52.52 -5.00 4.33
N GLN A 84 -52.16 -5.97 3.48
CA GLN A 84 -50.77 -6.33 3.24
C GLN A 84 -50.03 -5.27 2.43
N ASN A 85 -48.81 -4.94 2.85
CA ASN A 85 -47.92 -4.07 2.11
C ASN A 85 -46.57 -4.78 1.90
N PRO A 86 -46.34 -5.43 0.73
CA PRO A 86 -45.09 -6.15 0.47
C PRO A 86 -43.90 -5.21 0.20
N THR A 87 -44.12 -3.91 0.05
CA THR A 87 -43.07 -2.93 -0.30
C THR A 87 -41.89 -2.96 0.67
N TYR A 88 -42.16 -3.07 1.97
CA TYR A 88 -41.10 -3.14 2.98
C TYR A 88 -40.23 -4.40 2.84
N ALA A 89 -40.82 -5.53 2.45
CA ALA A 89 -40.07 -6.76 2.23
C ALA A 89 -39.10 -6.63 1.04
N PHE A 90 -39.49 -5.90 0.00
CA PHE A 90 -38.63 -5.65 -1.16
C PHE A 90 -37.52 -4.65 -0.87
N SER A 91 -37.80 -3.55 -0.15
CA SER A 91 -36.75 -2.61 0.27
C SER A 91 -35.76 -3.25 1.25
N TYR A 92 -36.25 -4.10 2.16
CA TYR A 92 -35.39 -4.89 3.04
C TYR A 92 -34.48 -5.85 2.25
N ALA A 93 -35.05 -6.58 1.27
CA ALA A 93 -34.29 -7.49 0.44
C ALA A 93 -33.23 -6.77 -0.40
N GLU A 94 -33.51 -5.56 -0.88
CA GLU A 94 -32.54 -4.72 -1.59
C GLU A 94 -31.37 -4.33 -0.68
N SER A 95 -31.65 -3.85 0.53
CA SER A 95 -30.61 -3.53 1.52
C SER A 95 -29.74 -4.74 1.88
N ARG A 96 -30.34 -5.93 2.05
CA ARG A 96 -29.57 -7.17 2.29
C ARG A 96 -28.79 -7.64 1.08
N ALA A 97 -29.28 -7.42 -0.13
CA ALA A 97 -28.52 -7.69 -1.34
C ALA A 97 -27.28 -6.80 -1.45
N GLU A 98 -27.36 -5.53 -1.03
CA GLU A 98 -26.20 -4.64 -0.93
C GLU A 98 -25.18 -5.12 0.10
N GLU A 99 -25.63 -5.50 1.30
CA GLU A 99 -24.76 -6.07 2.32
C GLU A 99 -24.05 -7.35 1.83
N ILE A 100 -24.77 -8.25 1.15
CA ILE A 100 -24.17 -9.45 0.55
C ILE A 100 -23.10 -9.07 -0.49
N ARG A 101 -23.35 -8.03 -1.31
CA ARG A 101 -22.34 -7.54 -2.28
C ARG A 101 -21.10 -7.00 -1.57
N ASP A 102 -21.26 -6.31 -0.45
CA ASP A 102 -20.14 -5.82 0.37
C ASP A 102 -19.34 -6.97 0.96
N MET A 103 -20.01 -7.95 1.57
CA MET A 103 -19.37 -9.15 2.15
C MET A 103 -18.61 -9.97 1.09
N MET A 104 -19.07 -9.94 -0.16
CA MET A 104 -18.44 -10.61 -1.30
C MET A 104 -17.40 -9.74 -2.02
N PHE A 105 -17.06 -8.58 -1.47
CA PHE A 105 -16.09 -7.63 -2.04
C PHE A 105 -16.45 -7.11 -3.44
N VAL A 106 -17.72 -7.20 -3.85
CA VAL A 106 -18.15 -6.76 -5.19
C VAL A 106 -17.97 -5.25 -5.34
N ASN A 107 -18.38 -4.49 -4.33
CA ASN A 107 -18.25 -3.03 -4.35
C ASN A 107 -16.77 -2.60 -4.38
N LEU A 108 -15.90 -3.31 -3.66
CA LEU A 108 -14.45 -3.13 -3.76
C LEU A 108 -13.98 -3.22 -5.21
N PHE A 109 -14.34 -4.29 -5.94
CA PHE A 109 -13.92 -4.45 -7.35
C PHE A 109 -14.61 -3.47 -8.31
N GLN A 110 -15.88 -3.09 -8.06
CA GLN A 110 -16.58 -2.12 -8.90
C GLN A 110 -15.97 -0.72 -8.80
N THR A 111 -15.59 -0.27 -7.60
CA THR A 111 -14.87 1.00 -7.40
C THR A 111 -13.53 1.01 -8.16
N LEU A 112 -12.90 -0.16 -8.36
CA LEU A 112 -11.68 -0.28 -9.17
C LEU A 112 -11.93 -0.02 -10.67
N VAL A 113 -13.06 -0.48 -11.21
CA VAL A 113 -13.35 -0.50 -12.66
C VAL A 113 -13.99 0.81 -13.14
N GLN A 114 -14.75 1.52 -12.31
CA GLN A 114 -15.44 2.75 -12.72
C GLN A 114 -14.54 4.00 -12.66
N ASN A 115 -14.05 4.47 -13.83
CA ASN A 115 -14.20 5.85 -14.35
C ASN A 115 -13.27 6.16 -15.55
N PRO A 116 -13.81 6.56 -16.74
CA PRO A 116 -13.02 6.98 -17.90
C PRO A 116 -12.56 8.45 -17.91
N GLN A 117 -13.05 9.29 -16.99
CA GLN A 117 -12.69 10.72 -16.92
C GLN A 117 -12.35 11.12 -15.49
N MET A 118 -11.06 11.16 -15.18
CA MET A 118 -10.54 11.71 -13.92
C MET A 118 -9.31 12.56 -14.19
N THR A 119 -9.11 13.58 -13.35
CA THR A 119 -7.89 14.41 -13.38
C THR A 119 -6.70 13.62 -12.83
N ALA A 120 -5.47 13.98 -13.23
CA ALA A 120 -4.26 13.24 -12.85
C ALA A 120 -4.07 13.12 -11.33
N THR A 121 -4.45 14.15 -10.57
CA THR A 121 -4.34 14.19 -9.11
C THR A 121 -5.37 13.29 -8.44
N GLU A 122 -6.62 13.33 -8.92
CA GLU A 122 -7.70 12.50 -8.41
C GLU A 122 -7.44 11.02 -8.72
N ALA A 123 -6.85 10.71 -9.88
CA ALA A 123 -6.44 9.37 -10.24
C ALA A 123 -5.38 8.79 -9.27
N LEU A 124 -4.44 9.61 -8.80
CA LEU A 124 -3.41 9.19 -7.84
C LEU A 124 -4.02 8.92 -6.45
N ILE A 125 -4.85 9.84 -5.93
CA ILE A 125 -5.51 9.67 -4.63
C ILE A 125 -6.41 8.43 -4.63
N ARG A 126 -7.18 8.23 -5.71
CA ARG A 126 -7.99 7.01 -5.85
C ARG A 126 -7.14 5.76 -5.96
N GLN A 127 -5.97 5.78 -6.61
CA GLN A 127 -5.09 4.61 -6.63
C GLN A 127 -4.61 4.24 -5.22
N GLU A 128 -4.38 5.22 -4.34
CA GLU A 128 -4.03 5.00 -2.94
C GLU A 128 -5.19 4.43 -2.14
N GLU A 129 -6.38 5.03 -2.23
CA GLU A 129 -7.60 4.50 -1.58
C GLU A 129 -7.90 3.07 -2.06
N LYS A 130 -7.80 2.83 -3.36
CA LYS A 130 -7.96 1.50 -3.96
C LYS A 130 -6.92 0.50 -3.45
N GLY A 131 -5.66 0.92 -3.32
CA GLY A 131 -4.59 0.08 -2.77
C GLY A 131 -4.82 -0.27 -1.30
N ALA A 132 -5.27 0.70 -0.50
CA ALA A 132 -5.61 0.49 0.91
C ALA A 132 -6.81 -0.46 1.09
N LEU A 133 -7.86 -0.26 0.30
CA LEU A 133 -9.06 -1.10 0.34
C LEU A 133 -8.80 -2.55 -0.12
N LEU A 134 -7.88 -2.74 -1.07
CA LEU A 134 -7.47 -4.08 -1.53
C LEU A 134 -6.49 -4.77 -0.57
N GLY A 135 -5.87 -4.04 0.37
CA GLY A 135 -4.82 -4.57 1.24
C GLY A 135 -5.18 -5.88 1.93
N PRO A 136 -6.29 -5.94 2.70
CA PRO A 136 -6.66 -7.14 3.45
C PRO A 136 -6.96 -8.34 2.54
N SER A 137 -7.92 -8.21 1.61
CA SER A 137 -8.35 -9.28 0.70
C SER A 137 -7.26 -9.71 -0.27
N GLY A 138 -6.49 -8.75 -0.78
CA GLY A 138 -5.39 -8.98 -1.69
C GLY A 138 -4.22 -9.67 -1.01
N SER A 139 -3.87 -9.32 0.24
CA SER A 139 -2.80 -9.97 0.99
C SER A 139 -3.07 -11.46 1.23
N ILE A 140 -4.32 -11.83 1.50
CA ILE A 140 -4.75 -13.22 1.65
C ILE A 140 -4.49 -13.99 0.34
N ILE A 141 -4.97 -13.46 -0.78
CA ILE A 141 -4.81 -14.08 -2.10
C ILE A 141 -3.31 -14.19 -2.47
N GLN A 142 -2.53 -13.14 -2.23
CA GLN A 142 -1.09 -13.13 -2.49
C GLN A 142 -0.35 -14.17 -1.64
N ALA A 143 -0.68 -14.29 -0.35
CA ALA A 143 -0.08 -15.31 0.53
C ALA A 143 -0.39 -16.73 0.04
N GLY A 144 -1.62 -16.94 -0.46
CA GLY A 144 -2.01 -18.18 -1.13
C GLY A 144 -1.14 -18.51 -2.34
N PHE A 145 -1.01 -17.57 -3.28
CA PHE A 145 -0.17 -17.75 -4.46
C PHE A 145 1.31 -17.89 -4.12
N ALA A 146 1.81 -17.16 -3.13
CA ALA A 146 3.19 -17.30 -2.66
C ALA A 146 3.47 -18.73 -2.18
N SER A 147 2.55 -19.30 -1.40
CA SER A 147 2.69 -20.66 -0.90
C SER A 147 2.62 -21.72 -2.01
N ASN A 148 1.82 -21.49 -3.04
CA ASN A 148 1.77 -22.35 -4.22
C ASN A 148 3.06 -22.25 -5.03
N LEU A 149 3.59 -21.03 -5.24
CA LEU A 149 4.87 -20.81 -5.92
C LEU A 149 6.02 -21.52 -5.20
N ASP A 150 6.10 -21.41 -3.87
CA ASP A 150 7.12 -22.12 -3.08
C ASP A 150 7.05 -23.64 -3.32
N ARG A 151 5.83 -24.20 -3.39
CA ARG A 151 5.66 -25.63 -3.65
C ARG A 151 6.04 -26.01 -5.08
N GLU A 152 5.64 -25.22 -6.07
CA GLU A 152 6.00 -25.42 -7.47
C GLU A 152 7.51 -25.39 -7.66
N LEU A 153 8.19 -24.42 -7.05
CA LEU A 153 9.63 -24.33 -7.08
C LEU A 153 10.29 -25.55 -6.43
N GLY A 154 9.83 -25.96 -5.24
CA GLY A 154 10.36 -27.17 -4.60
C GLY A 154 10.22 -28.42 -5.47
N ILE A 155 9.10 -28.58 -6.19
CA ILE A 155 8.92 -29.69 -7.15
C ILE A 155 9.91 -29.58 -8.32
N LEU A 156 10.19 -28.37 -8.79
CA LEU A 156 11.16 -28.16 -9.87
C LEU A 156 12.59 -28.43 -9.38
N GLU A 157 12.94 -27.98 -8.18
CA GLU A 157 14.21 -28.26 -7.52
C GLU A 157 14.42 -29.78 -7.37
N ASP A 158 13.41 -30.51 -6.87
CA ASP A 158 13.42 -31.97 -6.76
C ASP A 158 13.61 -32.68 -8.13
N LYS A 159 13.25 -32.00 -9.23
CA LYS A 159 13.42 -32.49 -10.61
C LYS A 159 14.72 -32.04 -11.27
N GLY A 160 15.64 -31.48 -10.49
CA GLY A 160 16.94 -31.06 -10.98
C GLY A 160 16.98 -29.68 -11.63
N LEU A 161 16.06 -28.76 -11.26
CA LEU A 161 16.05 -27.38 -11.79
C LEU A 161 17.43 -26.70 -11.67
N TYR A 162 18.20 -27.01 -10.63
CA TYR A 162 19.51 -26.43 -10.35
C TYR A 162 20.68 -27.42 -10.48
N GLU A 163 20.48 -28.56 -11.18
CA GLU A 163 21.57 -29.49 -11.50
C GLU A 163 22.59 -28.88 -12.47
N GLU A 164 23.81 -29.43 -12.50
CA GLU A 164 24.95 -28.88 -13.27
C GLU A 164 24.68 -28.78 -14.78
N ASP A 165 23.85 -29.67 -15.32
CA ASP A 165 23.43 -29.70 -16.73
C ASP A 165 22.19 -28.83 -17.02
N SER A 166 21.58 -28.25 -15.99
CA SER A 166 20.40 -27.41 -16.13
C SER A 166 20.73 -26.02 -16.69
N ARG A 167 19.90 -25.55 -17.62
CA ARG A 167 19.93 -24.16 -18.11
C ARG A 167 19.69 -23.10 -17.02
N PHE A 168 19.19 -23.51 -15.85
CA PHE A 168 18.87 -22.63 -14.74
C PHE A 168 19.87 -22.74 -13.58
N LEU A 169 21.04 -23.33 -13.81
CA LEU A 169 22.12 -23.41 -12.83
C LEU A 169 22.39 -22.01 -12.21
N PRO A 170 22.30 -21.87 -10.88
CA PRO A 170 22.54 -20.58 -10.23
C PRO A 170 23.98 -20.12 -10.46
N PRO A 171 24.21 -18.80 -10.63
CA PRO A 171 25.56 -18.26 -10.79
C PRO A 171 26.39 -18.52 -9.53
N ALA A 172 27.71 -18.70 -9.72
CA ALA A 172 28.66 -18.99 -8.64
C ALA A 172 28.62 -17.97 -7.48
N SER A 173 28.19 -16.73 -7.73
CA SER A 173 28.01 -15.70 -6.71
C SER A 173 26.92 -16.02 -5.67
N LEU A 174 26.05 -17.00 -5.95
CA LEU A 174 25.00 -17.50 -5.06
C LEU A 174 25.39 -18.80 -4.34
N ALA A 175 26.54 -19.39 -4.66
CA ALA A 175 27.01 -20.61 -4.01
C ALA A 175 27.14 -20.42 -2.49
N GLY A 176 26.61 -21.37 -1.71
CA GLY A 176 26.62 -21.33 -0.25
C GLY A 176 25.67 -20.30 0.38
N LYS A 177 24.87 -19.57 -0.41
CA LYS A 177 23.87 -18.63 0.09
C LYS A 177 22.48 -19.27 0.10
N ALA A 178 21.76 -19.13 1.22
CA ALA A 178 20.35 -19.48 1.29
C ALA A 178 19.53 -18.38 0.59
N VAL A 179 19.18 -18.60 -0.67
CA VAL A 179 18.34 -17.69 -1.46
C VAL A 179 16.95 -18.28 -1.56
N ARG A 180 15.93 -17.47 -1.24
CA ARG A 180 14.53 -17.85 -1.43
C ARG A 180 13.86 -16.83 -2.35
N PRO A 181 13.20 -17.26 -3.44
CA PRO A 181 12.40 -16.36 -4.23
C PRO A 181 11.23 -15.85 -3.40
N THR A 182 10.96 -14.55 -3.51
CA THR A 182 9.82 -13.92 -2.86
C THR A 182 8.77 -13.66 -3.93
N PHE A 183 7.55 -14.18 -3.74
CA PHE A 183 6.43 -13.84 -4.60
C PHE A 183 6.15 -12.34 -4.48
N THR A 184 6.03 -11.66 -5.62
CA THR A 184 5.68 -10.24 -5.66
C THR A 184 4.52 -10.04 -6.63
N GLY A 185 3.48 -9.35 -6.19
CA GLY A 185 2.33 -9.01 -7.00
C GLY A 185 2.17 -7.50 -7.21
N PRO A 186 1.15 -7.08 -7.97
CA PRO A 186 0.83 -5.66 -8.17
C PRO A 186 0.57 -4.89 -6.88
N LEU A 187 -0.03 -5.52 -5.86
CA LEU A 187 -0.28 -4.88 -4.56
C LEU A 187 1.01 -4.62 -3.78
N ASP A 188 2.01 -5.51 -3.88
CA ASP A 188 3.32 -5.27 -3.26
C ASP A 188 4.00 -4.05 -3.88
N VAL A 189 3.83 -3.86 -5.20
CA VAL A 189 4.35 -2.68 -5.90
C VAL A 189 3.66 -1.42 -5.40
N LEU A 190 2.33 -1.43 -5.27
CA LEU A 190 1.59 -0.27 -4.73
C LEU A 190 2.03 0.05 -3.30
N ARG A 191 2.15 -0.95 -2.43
CA ARG A 191 2.60 -0.77 -1.04
C ARG A 191 4.01 -0.20 -0.97
N ARG A 192 4.95 -0.77 -1.74
CA ARG A 192 6.32 -0.26 -1.81
C ARG A 192 6.39 1.13 -2.44
N SER A 193 5.50 1.46 -3.38
CA SER A 193 5.43 2.80 -3.97
C SER A 193 5.03 3.86 -2.96
N ALA A 194 4.12 3.54 -2.03
CA ALA A 194 3.82 4.43 -0.90
C ALA A 194 5.06 4.59 0.00
N GLU A 195 5.68 3.48 0.40
CA GLU A 195 6.90 3.47 1.23
C GLU A 195 8.05 4.29 0.61
N ALA A 196 8.25 4.20 -0.71
CA ALA A 196 9.24 5.00 -1.44
C ALA A 196 8.90 6.49 -1.48
N ARG A 197 7.62 6.87 -1.67
CA ARG A 197 7.21 8.28 -1.61
C ARG A 197 7.46 8.86 -0.23
N ASP A 198 7.08 8.12 0.82
CA ASP A 198 7.29 8.53 2.21
C ASP A 198 8.79 8.69 2.50
N THR A 199 9.61 7.76 2.01
CA THR A 199 11.07 7.86 2.12
C THR A 199 11.61 9.11 1.42
N ILE A 200 11.16 9.41 0.20
CA ILE A 200 11.56 10.62 -0.53
C ILE A 200 11.14 11.88 0.24
N GLN A 201 9.94 11.89 0.82
CA GLN A 201 9.43 13.00 1.60
C GLN A 201 10.30 13.23 2.85
N VAL A 202 10.62 12.16 3.59
CA VAL A 202 11.50 12.23 4.77
C VAL A 202 12.88 12.79 4.40
N VAL A 203 13.50 12.27 3.33
CA VAL A 203 14.81 12.75 2.87
C VAL A 203 14.73 14.22 2.43
N THR A 204 13.65 14.62 1.75
CA THR A 204 13.45 16.01 1.31
C THR A 204 13.28 16.96 2.49
N THR A 205 12.49 16.57 3.49
CA THR A 205 12.32 17.35 4.72
C THR A 205 13.63 17.43 5.51
N ALA A 206 14.39 16.34 5.59
CA ALA A 206 15.70 16.35 6.24
C ALA A 206 16.69 17.28 5.52
N MET A 207 16.70 17.31 4.18
CA MET A 207 17.52 18.27 3.43
C MET A 207 17.15 19.73 3.71
N GLN A 208 15.87 20.04 3.97
CA GLN A 208 15.44 21.38 4.37
C GLN A 208 15.91 21.72 5.79
N MET A 209 15.83 20.76 6.72
CA MET A 209 16.34 20.93 8.09
C MET A 209 17.86 21.06 8.14
N ALA A 210 18.57 20.36 7.25
CA ALA A 210 20.03 20.41 7.12
C ALA A 210 20.57 21.80 6.77
N GLN A 211 19.72 22.70 6.26
CA GLN A 211 20.10 24.10 6.03
C GLN A 211 20.32 24.87 7.34
N PHE A 212 19.70 24.43 8.44
CA PHE A 212 19.83 25.02 9.77
C PHE A 212 20.76 24.19 10.67
N ASP A 213 20.68 22.87 10.59
CA ASP A 213 21.51 21.95 11.35
C ASP A 213 21.95 20.76 10.49
N ALA A 214 23.22 20.76 10.08
CA ALA A 214 23.78 19.72 9.24
C ALA A 214 23.81 18.33 9.89
N SER A 215 23.80 18.23 11.24
CA SER A 215 23.83 16.95 11.96
C SER A 215 22.58 16.10 11.76
N VAL A 216 21.48 16.70 11.29
CA VAL A 216 20.24 15.99 10.95
C VAL A 216 20.49 14.92 9.87
N MET A 217 21.43 15.17 8.95
CA MET A 217 21.76 14.22 7.88
C MET A 217 22.54 12.99 8.38
N ASP A 218 23.21 13.08 9.53
CA ASP A 218 23.94 11.94 10.12
C ASP A 218 22.99 10.83 10.59
N ASN A 219 21.71 11.15 10.78
CA ASN A 219 20.67 10.19 11.13
C ASN A 219 20.12 9.40 9.93
N ILE A 220 20.49 9.75 8.69
CA ILE A 220 19.94 9.16 7.47
C ILE A 220 21.00 8.36 6.72
N ASP A 221 20.76 7.05 6.59
CA ASP A 221 21.48 6.22 5.63
C ASP A 221 20.91 6.42 4.22
N GLY A 222 21.60 7.23 3.42
CA GLY A 222 21.22 7.48 2.03
C GLY A 222 21.30 6.25 1.13
N ASP A 223 22.15 5.26 1.44
CA ASP A 223 22.26 4.03 0.66
C ASP A 223 21.04 3.14 0.90
N GLU A 224 20.59 3.00 2.15
CA GLU A 224 19.36 2.28 2.48
C GLU A 224 18.10 3.01 1.97
N ALA A 225 18.03 4.34 2.12
CA ALA A 225 16.92 5.13 1.58
C ALA A 225 16.79 4.93 0.06
N LEU A 226 17.92 4.92 -0.67
CA LEU A 226 17.92 4.70 -2.12
C LEU A 226 17.48 3.28 -2.49
N LYS A 227 17.82 2.26 -1.67
CA LYS A 227 17.33 0.88 -1.86
C LYS A 227 15.83 0.75 -1.65
N ILE A 228 15.27 1.44 -0.65
CA ILE A 228 13.81 1.45 -0.41
C ILE A 228 13.11 2.05 -1.63
N VAL A 229 13.56 3.21 -2.11
CA VAL A 229 13.01 3.87 -3.30
C VAL A 229 13.16 3.00 -4.56
N GLN A 230 14.30 2.33 -4.71
CA GLN A 230 14.53 1.39 -5.80
C GLN A 230 13.52 0.24 -5.78
N SER A 231 13.29 -0.35 -4.60
CA SER A 231 12.46 -1.56 -4.43
C SER A 231 11.00 -1.37 -4.86
N ALA A 232 10.56 -0.12 -4.89
CA ALA A 232 9.22 0.29 -5.27
C ALA A 232 9.00 0.35 -6.79
N GLY A 233 9.95 0.91 -7.53
CA GLY A 233 9.78 1.23 -8.94
C GLY A 233 9.97 0.06 -9.91
N ARG A 234 10.25 -1.16 -9.42
CA ARG A 234 10.81 -2.27 -10.24
C ARG A 234 12.01 -1.81 -11.07
N SER A 235 12.74 -0.81 -10.59
CA SER A 235 13.86 -0.22 -11.30
C SER A 235 14.92 -1.30 -11.53
N PRO A 236 15.33 -1.55 -12.79
CA PRO A 236 16.27 -2.61 -13.10
C PRO A 236 17.58 -2.42 -12.34
N GLN A 237 18.08 -3.45 -11.65
CA GLN A 237 19.35 -3.39 -10.90
C GLN A 237 20.53 -2.87 -11.75
N ARG A 238 20.49 -3.07 -13.08
CA ARG A 238 21.50 -2.59 -14.04
C ARG A 238 21.75 -1.08 -14.03
N ILE A 239 20.85 -0.26 -13.46
CA ILE A 239 21.08 1.18 -13.34
C ILE A 239 22.02 1.53 -12.17
N PHE A 240 22.22 0.60 -11.24
CA PHE A 240 23.08 0.77 -10.07
C PHE A 240 24.43 0.11 -10.30
N ARG A 241 25.48 0.78 -9.82
CA ARG A 241 26.84 0.24 -9.79
C ARG A 241 26.96 -0.83 -8.72
N ARG A 242 27.96 -1.70 -8.87
CA ARG A 242 28.26 -2.72 -7.86
C ARG A 242 28.85 -2.08 -6.60
N GLN A 243 28.73 -2.74 -5.46
CA GLN A 243 29.15 -2.17 -4.17
C GLN A 243 30.66 -1.91 -4.09
N ASP A 244 31.46 -2.79 -4.69
CA ASP A 244 32.91 -2.66 -4.86
C ASP A 244 33.28 -1.43 -5.70
N GLU A 245 32.55 -1.17 -6.79
CA GLU A 245 32.75 0.03 -7.60
C GLU A 245 32.41 1.32 -6.83
N VAL A 246 31.32 1.32 -6.07
CA VAL A 246 30.92 2.47 -5.24
C VAL A 246 31.95 2.72 -4.12
N ALA A 247 32.41 1.67 -3.45
CA ALA A 247 33.44 1.76 -2.42
C ALA A 247 34.76 2.32 -2.97
N GLY A 248 35.19 1.85 -4.15
CA GLY A 248 36.37 2.36 -4.84
C GLY A 248 36.25 3.84 -5.20
N ILE A 249 35.09 4.29 -5.68
CA ILE A 249 34.83 5.71 -5.97
C ILE A 249 34.86 6.55 -4.70
N ARG A 250 34.29 6.05 -3.59
CA ARG A 250 34.29 6.75 -2.29
C ARG A 250 35.70 6.87 -1.73
N ASP A 251 36.49 5.80 -1.78
CA ASP A 251 37.89 5.81 -1.34
C ASP A 251 38.74 6.76 -2.20
N ALA A 252 38.57 6.72 -3.52
CA ALA A 252 39.22 7.68 -4.43
C ALA A 252 38.83 9.13 -4.12
N ARG A 253 37.56 9.40 -3.81
CA ARG A 253 37.09 10.74 -3.42
C ARG A 253 37.66 11.18 -2.07
N ALA A 254 37.71 10.29 -1.08
CA ALA A 254 38.30 10.57 0.23
C ALA A 254 39.80 10.89 0.11
N LYS A 255 40.53 10.11 -0.69
CA LYS A 255 41.95 10.35 -1.00
C LYS A 255 42.17 11.67 -1.74
N ALA A 256 41.31 12.01 -2.70
CA ALA A 256 41.36 13.28 -3.41
C ALA A 256 41.11 14.48 -2.47
N LEU A 257 40.12 14.37 -1.59
CA LEU A 257 39.83 15.40 -0.57
C LEU A 257 40.99 15.56 0.42
N ALA A 258 41.57 14.46 0.90
CA ALA A 258 42.72 14.51 1.81
C ALA A 258 43.96 15.12 1.14
N ALA A 259 44.24 14.76 -0.12
CA ALA A 259 45.32 15.36 -0.90
C ALA A 259 45.10 16.86 -1.16
N GLN A 260 43.85 17.26 -1.45
CA GLN A 260 43.51 18.67 -1.69
C GLN A 260 43.58 19.50 -0.40
N ALA A 261 43.15 18.94 0.74
CA ALA A 261 43.31 19.56 2.05
C ALA A 261 44.80 19.68 2.46
N GLY A 262 45.60 18.64 2.19
CA GLY A 262 47.06 18.68 2.42
C GLY A 262 47.77 19.71 1.54
N MET A 263 47.39 19.83 0.26
CA MET A 263 47.93 20.84 -0.64
C MET A 263 47.48 22.27 -0.24
N ALA A 264 46.26 22.46 0.22
CA ALA A 264 45.80 23.74 0.76
C ALA A 264 46.54 24.10 2.07
N ALA A 265 46.82 23.13 2.93
CA ALA A 265 47.61 23.33 4.15
C ALA A 265 49.07 23.69 3.82
N ILE A 266 49.70 23.04 2.85
CA ILE A 266 51.06 23.35 2.37
C ILE A 266 51.09 24.72 1.68
N ALA A 267 50.08 25.06 0.88
CA ALA A 267 50.00 26.37 0.21
C ALA A 267 49.80 27.51 1.22
N ASN A 268 49.00 27.31 2.26
CA ASN A 268 48.83 28.28 3.35
C ASN A 268 50.10 28.38 4.22
N ALA A 269 50.75 27.27 4.57
CA ALA A 269 52.02 27.28 5.29
C ALA A 269 53.14 27.94 4.47
N GLY A 270 53.17 27.71 3.15
CA GLY A 270 54.11 28.34 2.23
C GLY A 270 53.88 29.84 2.04
N LYS A 271 52.63 30.33 2.10
CA LYS A 271 52.32 31.77 2.14
C LYS A 271 52.76 32.42 3.45
N VAL A 272 52.45 31.81 4.60
CA VAL A 272 52.91 32.30 5.91
C VAL A 272 54.44 32.33 6.00
N ALA A 273 55.13 31.32 5.45
CA ALA A 273 56.59 31.30 5.38
C ALA A 273 57.13 32.37 4.41
N LYS A 274 56.49 32.57 3.24
CA LYS A 274 56.87 33.64 2.30
C LYS A 274 56.56 35.04 2.78
N ASP A 275 55.59 35.23 3.67
CA ASP A 275 55.25 36.53 4.28
C ASP A 275 56.11 36.81 5.52
N ALA A 276 56.61 35.78 6.20
CA ALA A 276 57.56 35.90 7.31
C ALA A 276 58.99 36.24 6.86
N VAL A 277 59.41 35.80 5.66
CA VAL A 277 60.74 36.11 5.10
C VAL A 277 60.95 37.61 4.83
N PRO A 278 60.04 38.37 4.19
CA PRO A 278 60.19 39.80 4.04
C PRO A 278 60.05 40.53 5.38
N ALA A 279 59.23 40.06 6.34
CA ALA A 279 59.17 40.67 7.67
C ALA A 279 60.49 40.53 8.46
N ALA A 280 61.18 39.39 8.33
CA ALA A 280 62.49 39.17 8.95
C ALA A 280 63.62 39.94 8.25
N VAL A 281 63.53 40.17 6.94
CA VAL A 281 64.49 40.99 6.19
C VAL A 281 64.26 42.50 6.45
N GLN A 282 63.00 42.95 6.54
CA GLN A 282 62.65 44.33 6.89
C GLN A 282 63.00 44.68 8.35
N ALA A 283 62.96 43.71 9.27
CA ALA A 283 63.45 43.87 10.63
C ALA A 283 64.98 43.95 10.72
N ARG A 284 65.71 43.40 9.75
CA ARG A 284 67.18 43.48 9.68
C ARG A 284 67.67 44.77 9.03
N ASP A 285 66.96 45.27 8.02
CA ASP A 285 67.29 46.51 7.32
C ASP A 285 66.85 47.78 8.07
N SER A 286 66.02 47.68 9.12
CA SER A 286 65.55 48.82 9.91
C SER A 286 66.47 49.24 11.07
N GLY A 287 67.66 48.66 11.21
CA GLY A 287 68.69 49.15 12.14
C GLY A 287 68.33 49.09 13.64
N LEU A 288 67.22 48.45 14.00
CA LEU A 288 66.70 48.40 15.38
C LEU A 288 67.51 47.51 16.34
N LEU A 289 68.46 46.72 15.84
CA LEU A 289 69.40 45.94 16.66
C LEU A 289 70.62 46.75 17.12
N ASP A 290 70.96 47.84 16.43
CA ASP A 290 72.09 48.71 16.80
C ASP A 290 71.68 49.71 17.91
N SER A 291 70.38 50.08 17.97
CA SER A 291 69.83 50.94 19.02
C SER A 291 69.49 50.20 20.32
N LEU A 292 69.39 48.86 20.31
CA LEU A 292 69.15 48.04 21.50
C LEU A 292 70.45 47.53 22.17
N GLY A 293 71.58 47.54 21.47
CA GLY A 293 72.90 47.27 22.06
C GLY A 293 73.48 48.44 22.87
N GLY A 294 73.09 49.67 22.56
CA GLY A 294 73.56 50.89 23.24
C GLY A 294 72.80 51.27 24.53
N LEU A 295 71.65 50.64 24.80
CA LEU A 295 70.77 50.98 25.93
C LEU A 295 70.85 49.98 27.11
N MET A 296 71.72 48.96 27.03
CA MET A 296 71.96 47.98 28.11
C MET A 296 73.37 48.04 28.73
N SER A 297 74.18 49.09 28.48
CA SER A 297 75.49 49.28 29.14
C SER A 297 75.53 50.38 30.21
N GLN A 298 74.41 51.05 30.50
CA GLN A 298 74.28 51.99 31.62
C GLN A 298 73.08 51.59 32.49
N GLY A 299 73.33 50.74 33.49
CA GLY A 299 72.31 50.41 34.50
C GLY A 299 72.61 49.11 35.22
N GLY A 300 73.61 49.10 36.11
CA GLY A 300 73.87 47.92 36.93
C GLY A 300 75.17 47.91 37.76
N GLU A 301 75.66 49.05 38.25
CA GLU A 301 76.55 49.08 39.43
C GLU A 301 75.66 49.27 40.67
N GLY A 302 75.69 48.31 41.62
CA GLY A 302 75.01 48.50 42.92
C GLY A 302 74.68 47.22 43.69
N GLY A 303 75.70 46.63 44.32
CA GLY A 303 75.68 46.25 45.74
C GLY A 303 74.76 45.13 46.28
N ALA A 304 75.44 44.04 46.70
CA ALA A 304 75.18 43.16 47.85
C ALA A 304 73.84 42.42 47.98
#